data_AF-A0A382NMI0-F1
#
_entry.id   AF-A0A382NMI0-F1
#
_cell.length_a   1.000
_cell.length_b   1.000
_cell.length_c   1.000
_cell.angle_alpha   90.00
_cell.angle_beta   90.00
_cell.angle_gamma   90.00
#
_symmetry.space_group_name_H-M   'P 1'
#
loop_
_entity.id
_entity.type
_entity.pdbx_description
1 polymer ?
#
loop_
_entity_poly.entity_id
_entity_poly.type
_entity_poly.pdbx_seq_one_letter_code
_entity_poly.pdbx_strand_id
1 'polypeptide(L)'
;VVDTKKITIALVGAGMFGGDVHLRAYADLQRAGLSPNLGRCGLDKWTRDLAGVEFDLVAVATRSEASVQKSAANFKEWTGHEPKAYHGQTPWEDVLRDFPDLDVMAVSTPDHLHTPVILAALENGTHVITEKPMCLNMQEADQIIEVANAKGLVVGVDMHKRYDPDHLRVRDDV
;
A
#
# COMPACT_ATOMS: atom_id res chain seq x y z
N VAL A 1 11.84 -19.52 -17.52
CA VAL A 1 11.73 -18.77 -16.25
C VAL A 1 11.16 -17.43 -16.63
N VAL A 2 9.94 -17.10 -16.18
CA VAL A 2 9.36 -15.77 -16.40
C VAL A 2 10.22 -14.80 -15.60
N ASP A 3 10.60 -13.66 -16.18
CA ASP A 3 11.34 -12.61 -15.47
C ASP A 3 10.38 -11.95 -14.45
N THR A 4 10.41 -12.44 -13.22
CA THR A 4 9.48 -12.03 -12.16
C THR A 4 9.98 -10.72 -11.55
N LYS A 5 9.20 -9.65 -11.69
CA LYS A 5 9.48 -8.38 -10.99
C LYS A 5 9.00 -8.47 -9.55
N LYS A 6 9.67 -7.80 -8.62
CA LYS A 6 9.25 -7.75 -7.22
C LYS A 6 8.89 -6.31 -6.84
N ILE A 7 7.77 -6.14 -6.15
CA ILE A 7 7.33 -4.86 -5.58
C ILE A 7 7.32 -4.99 -4.06
N THR A 8 8.00 -4.08 -3.39
CA THR A 8 8.02 -3.92 -1.94
C THR A 8 7.09 -2.78 -1.53
N ILE A 9 6.25 -3.03 -0.53
CA ILE A 9 5.32 -2.04 0.00
C ILE A 9 5.41 -1.93 1.52
N ALA A 10 5.21 -0.74 2.05
CA ALA A 10 5.01 -0.51 3.47
C ALA A 10 3.63 0.11 3.72
N LEU A 11 2.96 -0.29 4.80
CA LEU A 11 1.67 0.27 5.21
C LEU A 11 1.84 1.17 6.43
N VAL A 12 1.41 2.43 6.32
CA VAL A 12 1.38 3.40 7.43
C VAL A 12 -0.08 3.66 7.80
N GLY A 13 -0.44 3.28 9.03
CA GLY A 13 -1.80 3.29 9.53
C GLY A 13 -2.51 1.95 9.31
N ALA A 14 -2.81 1.25 10.41
CA ALA A 14 -3.51 -0.04 10.40
C ALA A 14 -4.77 0.00 11.28
N GLY A 15 -5.54 1.09 11.14
CA GLY A 15 -6.87 1.24 11.75
C GLY A 15 -7.93 0.43 11.00
N MET A 16 -9.18 0.91 10.98
CA MET A 16 -10.27 0.23 10.28
C MET A 16 -9.96 -0.04 8.80
N PHE A 17 -9.57 0.99 8.03
CA PHE A 17 -9.22 0.81 6.62
C PHE A 17 -7.88 0.06 6.46
N GLY A 18 -6.83 0.57 7.09
CA GLY A 18 -5.50 -0.03 6.96
C GLY A 18 -5.42 -1.49 7.39
N GLY A 19 -6.01 -1.84 8.54
CA GLY A 19 -5.94 -3.18 9.14
C GLY A 19 -7.00 -4.14 8.63
N ASP A 20 -8.26 -3.70 8.49
CA ASP A 20 -9.35 -4.62 8.11
C ASP A 20 -9.53 -4.71 6.59
N VAL A 21 -9.10 -3.70 5.83
CA VAL A 21 -9.24 -3.66 4.36
C VAL A 21 -7.88 -3.83 3.66
N HIS A 22 -6.96 -2.87 3.80
CA HIS A 22 -5.69 -2.90 3.06
C HIS A 22 -4.86 -4.13 3.43
N LEU A 23 -4.67 -4.41 4.72
CA LEU A 23 -3.84 -5.52 5.17
C LEU A 23 -4.37 -6.89 4.68
N ARG A 24 -5.71 -7.03 4.57
CA ARG A 24 -6.35 -8.21 4.00
C ARG A 24 -6.10 -8.31 2.49
N ALA A 25 -6.30 -7.22 1.76
CA ALA A 25 -6.01 -7.18 0.33
C ALA A 25 -4.53 -7.47 0.04
N TYR A 26 -3.63 -6.92 0.84
CA TYR A 26 -2.19 -7.16 0.75
C TYR A 26 -1.82 -8.59 1.13
N ALA A 27 -2.59 -9.26 2.00
CA ALA A 27 -2.37 -10.67 2.29
C ALA A 27 -2.72 -11.56 1.09
N ASP A 28 -3.75 -11.19 0.31
CA ASP A 28 -4.07 -11.87 -0.94
C ASP A 28 -2.96 -11.66 -1.97
N LEU A 29 -2.47 -10.42 -2.13
CA LEU A 29 -1.35 -10.11 -3.01
C LEU A 29 -0.03 -10.78 -2.56
N GLN A 30 0.24 -10.85 -1.26
CA GLN A 30 1.41 -11.54 -0.71
C GLN A 30 1.39 -13.02 -1.06
N ARG A 31 0.22 -13.66 -1.01
CA ARG A 31 0.08 -15.09 -1.29
C ARG A 31 0.08 -15.41 -2.78
N ALA A 32 -0.43 -14.50 -3.63
CA ALA A 32 -0.67 -14.79 -5.04
C ALA A 32 0.26 -14.04 -6.01
N GLY A 33 0.87 -12.94 -5.59
CA GLY A 33 1.47 -11.96 -6.51
C GLY A 33 0.43 -11.27 -7.40
N LEU A 34 0.90 -10.53 -8.41
CA LEU A 34 0.06 -9.98 -9.48
C LEU A 34 0.30 -10.78 -10.76
N SER A 35 -0.74 -11.49 -11.20
CA SER A 35 -0.74 -12.25 -12.45
C SER A 35 -1.71 -11.62 -13.44
N PRO A 36 -1.31 -11.36 -14.70
CA PRO A 36 -2.21 -10.83 -15.73
C PRO A 36 -3.28 -11.85 -16.15
N ASN A 37 -3.13 -13.12 -15.75
CA ASN A 37 -4.10 -14.17 -16.04
C ASN A 37 -5.11 -14.26 -14.90
N LEU A 38 -6.07 -13.34 -14.91
CA LEU A 38 -7.21 -13.29 -13.99
C LEU A 38 -8.14 -14.49 -14.26
N GLY A 39 -7.86 -15.61 -13.61
CA GLY A 39 -8.76 -16.75 -13.61
C GLY A 39 -8.00 -18.07 -13.57
N ARG A 40 -8.00 -18.72 -12.40
CA ARG A 40 -7.93 -20.19 -12.31
C ARG A 40 -8.24 -20.63 -10.88
N CYS A 41 -9.43 -21.19 -10.69
CA CYS A 41 -9.71 -22.05 -9.54
C CYS A 41 -8.74 -23.25 -9.57
N GLY A 42 -8.00 -23.46 -8.48
CA GLY A 42 -7.35 -24.74 -8.20
C GLY A 42 -5.82 -24.76 -8.16
N LEU A 43 -5.13 -23.62 -8.24
CA LEU A 43 -3.66 -23.55 -8.13
C LEU A 43 -3.16 -22.57 -7.05
N ASP A 44 -3.98 -22.23 -6.06
CA ASP A 44 -3.70 -21.16 -5.08
C ASP A 44 -2.29 -21.20 -4.48
N LYS A 45 -1.71 -22.40 -4.27
CA LYS A 45 -0.37 -22.60 -3.71
C LYS A 45 0.79 -22.34 -4.68
N TRP A 46 0.56 -22.38 -5.99
CA TRP A 46 1.56 -22.14 -7.04
C TRP A 46 1.42 -20.77 -7.69
N THR A 47 0.36 -20.02 -7.35
CA THR A 47 0.05 -18.75 -8.01
C THR A 47 1.21 -17.76 -7.87
N ARG A 48 1.83 -17.66 -6.70
CA ARG A 48 2.99 -16.79 -6.49
C ARG A 48 4.19 -17.18 -7.37
N ASP A 49 4.52 -18.47 -7.44
CA ASP A 49 5.66 -18.98 -8.23
C ASP A 49 5.51 -18.72 -9.74
N LEU A 50 4.28 -18.50 -10.19
CA LEU A 50 3.92 -18.26 -11.60
C LEU A 50 3.49 -16.82 -11.87
N ALA A 51 3.47 -15.96 -10.85
CA ALA A 51 3.07 -14.56 -11.00
C ALA A 51 4.13 -13.79 -11.80
N GLY A 52 3.68 -12.88 -12.67
CA GLY A 52 4.59 -11.99 -13.39
C GLY A 52 5.22 -10.94 -12.47
N VAL A 53 4.56 -10.65 -11.34
CA VAL A 53 5.05 -9.74 -10.32
C VAL A 53 4.81 -10.34 -8.93
N GLU A 54 5.86 -10.40 -8.12
CA GLU A 54 5.78 -10.68 -6.69
C GLU A 54 5.49 -9.40 -5.90
N PHE A 55 4.75 -9.56 -4.80
CA PHE A 55 4.39 -8.48 -3.90
C PHE A 55 4.81 -8.85 -2.48
N ASP A 56 5.53 -7.95 -1.81
CA ASP A 56 5.98 -8.12 -0.44
C ASP A 56 5.60 -6.91 0.43
N LEU A 57 4.77 -7.15 1.43
CA LEU A 57 4.56 -6.19 2.51
C LEU A 57 5.74 -6.26 3.47
N VAL A 58 6.70 -5.36 3.32
CA VAL A 58 7.96 -5.41 4.08
C VAL A 58 7.86 -4.73 5.45
N ALA A 59 6.92 -3.81 5.61
CA ALA A 59 6.73 -3.07 6.85
C ALA A 59 5.28 -2.66 7.12
N VAL A 60 4.92 -2.61 8.40
CA VAL A 60 3.70 -1.96 8.90
C VAL A 60 4.09 -0.96 9.98
N ALA A 61 3.53 0.23 9.91
CA ALA A 61 3.81 1.33 10.81
C ALA A 61 2.49 1.88 11.38
N THR A 62 2.42 2.13 12.69
CA THR A 62 1.22 2.70 13.32
C THR A 62 1.58 3.66 14.45
N ARG A 63 0.60 4.40 15.00
CA ARG A 63 0.87 5.28 16.15
C ARG A 63 1.18 4.51 17.43
N SER A 64 0.53 3.37 17.65
CA SER A 64 0.62 2.61 18.91
C SER A 64 1.25 1.24 18.70
N GLU A 65 2.12 0.85 19.63
CA GLU A 65 2.78 -0.45 19.60
C GLU A 65 1.77 -1.61 19.52
N ALA A 66 0.70 -1.56 20.33
CA ALA A 66 -0.34 -2.59 20.31
C ALA A 66 -0.99 -2.78 18.92
N SER A 67 -1.20 -1.68 18.17
CA SER A 67 -1.83 -1.75 16.84
C SER A 67 -0.89 -2.38 15.82
N VAL A 68 0.41 -2.04 15.85
CA VAL A 68 1.36 -2.62 14.90
C VAL A 68 1.62 -4.09 15.20
N GLN A 69 1.73 -4.48 16.48
CA GLN A 69 1.92 -5.87 16.88
C GLN A 69 0.73 -6.75 16.45
N LYS A 70 -0.50 -6.27 16.68
CA LYS A 70 -1.71 -6.95 16.19
C LYS A 70 -1.68 -7.13 14.67
N SER A 71 -1.32 -6.07 13.94
CA SER A 71 -1.32 -6.08 12.46
C SER A 71 -0.25 -7.03 11.90
N ALA A 72 0.98 -6.97 12.41
CA ALA A 72 2.05 -7.86 11.99
C ALA A 72 1.73 -9.33 12.31
N ALA A 73 1.20 -9.62 13.50
CA ALA A 73 0.79 -10.97 13.90
C ALA A 73 -0.31 -11.52 13.00
N ASN A 74 -1.36 -10.72 12.74
CA ASN A 74 -2.43 -11.08 11.83
C ASN A 74 -1.90 -11.38 10.42
N PHE A 75 -1.04 -10.52 9.88
CA PHE A 75 -0.48 -10.72 8.53
C PHE A 75 0.36 -11.99 8.44
N LYS A 76 1.16 -12.27 9.48
CA LYS A 76 1.93 -13.51 9.60
C LYS A 76 1.03 -14.74 9.68
N GLU A 77 -0.06 -14.67 10.43
CA GLU A 77 -1.04 -15.76 10.48
C GLU A 77 -1.66 -16.04 9.10
N TRP A 78 -2.01 -15.00 8.35
CA TRP A 78 -2.69 -15.17 7.05
C TRP A 78 -1.75 -15.59 5.92
N THR A 79 -0.48 -15.20 5.98
CA THR A 79 0.45 -15.31 4.83
C THR A 79 1.71 -16.12 5.12
N GLY A 80 2.07 -16.32 6.39
CA GLY A 80 3.38 -16.81 6.82
C GLY A 80 4.51 -15.78 6.74
N HIS A 81 4.27 -14.59 6.18
CA HIS A 81 5.23 -13.49 6.06
C HIS A 81 5.09 -12.52 7.24
N GLU A 82 6.20 -12.09 7.83
CA GLU A 82 6.20 -11.17 8.97
C GLU A 82 6.80 -9.82 8.55
N PRO A 83 5.98 -8.77 8.36
CA PRO A 83 6.48 -7.43 8.06
C PRO A 83 7.19 -6.86 9.29
N LYS A 84 8.20 -6.01 9.07
CA LYS A 84 8.80 -5.24 10.17
C LYS A 84 7.76 -4.29 10.78
N ALA A 85 7.73 -4.25 12.10
CA ALA A 85 6.78 -3.45 12.88
C ALA A 85 7.42 -2.16 13.38
N TYR A 86 6.84 -1.01 13.03
CA TYR A 86 7.24 0.32 13.49
C TYR A 86 6.12 1.02 14.25
N HIS A 87 6.46 1.80 15.27
CA HIS A 87 5.49 2.63 15.96
C HIS A 87 6.09 3.94 16.47
N GLY A 88 5.26 4.98 16.59
CA GLY A 88 5.73 6.29 17.06
C GLY A 88 4.87 7.44 16.56
N GLN A 89 5.41 8.66 16.64
CA GLN A 89 4.77 9.85 16.07
C GLN A 89 4.97 9.93 14.55
N THR A 90 6.18 9.67 14.07
CA THR A 90 6.58 9.69 12.66
C THR A 90 7.14 8.34 12.19
N PRO A 91 6.48 7.19 12.46
CA PRO A 91 7.07 5.87 12.23
C PRO A 91 7.37 5.56 10.75
N TRP A 92 6.82 6.34 9.81
CA TRP A 92 7.17 6.25 8.40
C TRP A 92 8.60 6.69 8.10
N GLU A 93 9.19 7.59 8.90
CA GLU A 93 10.60 8.00 8.74
C GLU A 93 11.54 6.83 9.05
N ASP A 94 11.20 6.03 10.06
CA ASP A 94 11.96 4.82 10.40
C ASP A 94 11.84 3.75 9.30
N VAL A 95 10.65 3.61 8.70
CA VAL A 95 10.43 2.73 7.54
C VAL A 95 11.32 3.17 6.38
N LEU A 96 11.28 4.45 5.99
CA LEU A 96 12.08 4.95 4.85
C LEU A 96 13.58 4.83 5.08
N ARG A 97 14.04 5.01 6.33
CA ARG A 97 15.45 4.81 6.69
C ARG A 97 15.91 3.36 6.54
N ASP A 98 15.07 2.41 6.96
CA ASP A 98 15.39 0.98 6.91
C ASP A 98 15.17 0.37 5.51
N PHE A 99 14.34 1.01 4.68
CA PHE A 99 14.00 0.62 3.31
C PHE A 99 14.20 1.80 2.35
N PRO A 100 15.45 2.22 2.06
CA PRO A 100 15.72 3.39 1.23
C PRO A 100 15.25 3.24 -0.23
N ASP A 101 15.15 2.00 -0.71
CA ASP A 101 14.69 1.65 -2.06
C ASP A 101 13.24 1.12 -2.07
N LEU A 102 12.40 1.55 -1.11
CA LEU A 102 11.00 1.13 -1.02
C LEU A 102 10.22 1.54 -2.29
N ASP A 103 9.55 0.58 -2.94
CA ASP A 103 8.81 0.87 -4.18
C ASP A 103 7.53 1.67 -3.90
N VAL A 104 6.74 1.27 -2.90
CA VAL A 104 5.44 1.88 -2.60
C VAL A 104 5.23 2.13 -1.10
N MET A 105 4.75 3.32 -0.75
CA MET A 105 4.20 3.67 0.55
C MET A 105 2.67 3.68 0.48
N ALA A 106 2.02 2.79 1.23
CA ALA A 106 0.57 2.79 1.42
C ALA A 106 0.21 3.62 2.67
N VAL A 107 -0.65 4.62 2.51
CA VAL A 107 -1.02 5.57 3.56
C VAL A 107 -2.50 5.41 3.91
N SER A 108 -2.78 4.96 5.13
CA SER A 108 -4.13 4.80 5.70
C SER A 108 -4.16 5.37 7.13
N THR A 109 -3.55 6.54 7.34
CA THR A 109 -3.56 7.27 8.61
C THR A 109 -4.85 8.08 8.76
N PRO A 110 -5.09 8.76 9.89
CA PRO A 110 -6.08 9.84 9.94
C PRO A 110 -5.80 10.92 8.89
N ASP A 111 -6.84 11.55 8.34
CA ASP A 111 -6.77 12.44 7.16
C ASP A 111 -5.72 13.55 7.26
N HIS A 112 -5.58 14.19 8.43
CA HIS A 112 -4.61 15.26 8.66
C HIS A 112 -3.14 14.82 8.62
N LEU A 113 -2.88 13.51 8.61
CA LEU A 113 -1.54 12.94 8.55
C LEU A 113 -1.19 12.42 7.14
N HIS A 114 -2.10 12.44 6.17
CA HIS A 114 -1.78 11.96 4.83
C HIS A 114 -0.64 12.78 4.19
N THR A 115 -0.79 14.09 4.10
CA THR A 115 0.19 14.99 3.48
C THR A 115 1.63 14.78 3.97
N PRO A 116 1.95 14.80 5.28
CA PRO A 116 3.34 14.60 5.73
C PRO A 116 3.90 13.22 5.38
N VAL A 117 3.09 12.16 5.42
CA VAL A 117 3.53 10.80 5.05
C VAL A 117 3.78 10.72 3.54
N ILE A 118 2.86 11.27 2.73
CA ILE A 118 2.96 11.29 1.27
C ILE A 118 4.23 12.02 0.83
N LEU A 119 4.45 13.24 1.35
CA LEU A 119 5.62 14.04 0.98
C LEU A 119 6.92 13.37 1.40
N ALA A 120 7.01 12.80 2.60
CA ALA A 120 8.19 12.07 3.05
C ALA A 120 8.54 10.88 2.12
N ALA A 121 7.52 10.12 1.70
CA ALA A 121 7.71 9.01 0.77
C ALA A 121 8.19 9.50 -0.62
N LEU A 122 7.52 10.52 -1.17
CA LEU A 122 7.91 11.09 -2.47
C LEU A 122 9.32 11.66 -2.41
N GLU A 123 9.67 12.40 -1.37
CA GLU A 123 11.01 12.94 -1.15
C GLU A 123 12.08 11.84 -1.14
N ASN A 124 11.76 10.65 -0.65
CA ASN A 124 12.64 9.48 -0.67
C ASN A 124 12.67 8.72 -2.01
N GLY A 125 11.89 9.12 -3.02
CA GLY A 125 11.85 8.40 -4.29
C GLY A 125 10.82 7.26 -4.34
N THR A 126 9.90 7.20 -3.37
CA THR A 126 8.93 6.11 -3.22
C THR A 126 7.57 6.50 -3.81
N HIS A 127 6.95 5.60 -4.58
CA HIS A 127 5.58 5.79 -5.07
C HIS A 127 4.58 5.73 -3.91
N VAL A 128 3.40 6.32 -4.08
CA VAL A 128 2.41 6.41 -2.99
C VAL A 128 1.05 5.89 -3.43
N ILE A 129 0.41 5.12 -2.56
CA ILE A 129 -1.03 4.89 -2.59
C ILE A 129 -1.59 5.40 -1.27
N THR A 130 -2.62 6.25 -1.29
CA THR A 130 -3.19 6.86 -0.07
C THR A 130 -4.70 6.74 -0.03
N GLU A 131 -5.26 6.55 1.15
CA GLU A 131 -6.69 6.65 1.39
C GLU A 131 -7.24 8.03 1.06
N LYS A 132 -8.56 8.10 0.83
CA LYS A 132 -9.26 9.37 0.61
C LYS A 132 -9.68 10.00 1.95
N PRO A 133 -9.63 11.35 2.06
CA PRO A 133 -9.11 12.31 1.07
C PRO A 133 -7.57 12.31 1.02
N MET A 134 -6.96 12.63 -0.13
CA MET A 134 -5.48 12.70 -0.26
C MET A 134 -4.85 13.70 0.72
N CYS A 135 -5.50 14.83 0.93
CA CYS A 135 -5.06 15.94 1.76
C CYS A 135 -6.29 16.79 2.17
N LEU A 136 -6.11 17.78 3.05
CA LEU A 136 -7.24 18.55 3.59
C LEU A 136 -7.51 19.88 2.87
N ASN A 137 -6.58 20.35 2.04
CA ASN A 137 -6.72 21.60 1.30
C ASN A 137 -5.98 21.55 -0.05
N MET A 138 -6.25 22.56 -0.90
CA MET A 138 -5.70 22.63 -2.25
C MET A 138 -4.20 22.91 -2.25
N GLN A 139 -3.69 23.70 -1.30
CA GLN A 139 -2.26 24.01 -1.24
C GLN A 139 -1.43 22.75 -0.97
N GLU A 140 -1.89 21.88 -0.08
CA GLU A 140 -1.28 20.56 0.15
C GLU A 140 -1.37 19.67 -1.10
N ALA A 141 -2.49 19.73 -1.83
CA ALA A 141 -2.65 18.99 -3.08
C ALA A 141 -1.63 19.43 -4.13
N ASP A 142 -1.49 20.75 -4.33
CA ASP A 142 -0.54 21.34 -5.26
C ASP A 142 0.90 20.94 -4.92
N GLN A 143 1.25 20.97 -3.63
CA GLN A 143 2.57 20.53 -3.16
C GLN A 143 2.84 19.05 -3.45
N ILE A 144 1.88 18.17 -3.17
CA ILE A 144 2.02 16.73 -3.46
C ILE A 144 2.22 16.50 -4.97
N ILE A 145 1.42 17.17 -5.80
CA ILE A 145 1.48 17.06 -7.27
C ILE A 145 2.83 17.56 -7.79
N GLU A 146 3.32 18.68 -7.28
CA GLU A 146 4.60 19.26 -7.67
C GLU A 146 5.76 18.29 -7.39
N VAL A 147 5.84 17.76 -6.16
CA VAL A 147 6.92 16.83 -5.77
C VAL A 147 6.84 15.52 -6.56
N ALA A 148 5.63 14.97 -6.75
CA ALA A 148 5.44 13.75 -7.52
C ALA A 148 5.89 13.92 -8.98
N ASN A 149 5.48 15.01 -9.63
CA ASN A 149 5.87 15.31 -11.01
C ASN A 149 7.38 15.56 -11.14
N ALA A 150 7.97 16.34 -10.22
CA ALA A 150 9.40 16.64 -10.23
C ALA A 150 10.28 15.38 -10.11
N LYS A 151 9.78 14.34 -9.42
CA LYS A 151 10.49 13.07 -9.23
C LYS A 151 10.05 11.96 -10.19
N GLY A 152 9.04 12.21 -11.03
CA GLY A 152 8.48 11.18 -11.92
C GLY A 152 7.79 10.04 -11.16
N LEU A 153 7.24 10.33 -9.98
CA LEU A 153 6.58 9.35 -9.11
C LEU A 153 5.06 9.39 -9.28
N VAL A 154 4.42 8.35 -8.79
CA VAL A 154 2.96 8.18 -8.89
C VAL A 154 2.36 8.30 -7.49
N VAL A 155 1.28 9.08 -7.39
CA VAL A 155 0.41 9.15 -6.21
C VAL A 155 -0.97 8.66 -6.63
N GLY A 156 -1.36 7.47 -6.17
CA GLY A 156 -2.68 6.90 -6.36
C GLY A 156 -3.56 7.18 -5.14
N VAL A 157 -4.70 7.83 -5.33
CA VAL A 157 -5.69 7.98 -4.25
C VAL A 157 -6.68 6.83 -4.33
N ASP A 158 -6.89 6.11 -3.22
CA ASP A 158 -7.89 5.07 -3.11
C ASP A 158 -9.29 5.69 -3.19
N MET A 159 -9.79 5.69 -4.41
CA MET A 159 -11.17 5.98 -4.77
C MET A 159 -11.82 4.69 -5.22
N HIS A 160 -11.86 3.66 -4.36
CA HIS A 160 -12.31 2.30 -4.68
C HIS A 160 -13.62 2.21 -5.49
N LYS A 161 -14.55 3.16 -5.30
CA LYS A 161 -15.77 3.25 -6.12
C LYS A 161 -15.53 3.47 -7.61
N ARG A 162 -14.36 3.95 -8.04
CA ARG A 162 -13.97 4.01 -9.46
C ARG A 162 -13.69 2.63 -10.07
N TYR A 163 -13.52 1.60 -9.24
CA TYR A 163 -13.25 0.22 -9.64
C TYR A 163 -14.39 -0.74 -9.26
N ASP A 164 -15.41 -0.24 -8.58
CA ASP A 164 -16.62 -0.98 -8.22
C ASP A 164 -17.37 -1.37 -9.52
N PRO A 165 -17.68 -2.65 -9.75
CA PRO A 165 -18.30 -3.10 -10.99
C PRO A 165 -19.60 -2.37 -11.34
N ASP A 166 -20.41 -2.00 -10.35
CA ASP A 166 -21.67 -1.30 -10.60
C ASP A 166 -21.41 0.15 -11.04
N HIS A 167 -20.39 0.80 -10.47
CA HIS A 167 -20.00 2.16 -10.87
C HIS A 167 -19.34 2.19 -12.24
N LEU A 168 -18.54 1.15 -12.57
CA LEU A 168 -17.99 0.97 -13.90
C LEU A 168 -19.10 0.80 -14.93
N ARG A 169 -20.12 -0.02 -14.63
CA ARG A 169 -21.32 -0.16 -15.47
C ARG A 169 -22.04 1.17 -15.67
N VAL A 170 -22.21 1.98 -14.61
CA VAL A 170 -22.82 3.31 -14.76
C VAL A 170 -21.98 4.23 -15.65
N ARG A 171 -20.65 4.19 -15.55
CA ARG A 171 -19.76 5.02 -16.40
C ARG A 171 -19.75 4.57 -17.87
N ASP A 172 -19.79 3.27 -18.10
CA ASP A 172 -19.54 2.68 -19.42
C ASP A 172 -20.84 2.42 -20.21
N ASP A 173 -21.96 2.15 -19.52
CA ASP A 173 -23.24 1.75 -20.13
C ASP A 173 -24.27 2.90 -20.22
N VAL A 174 -24.07 4.03 -19.52
CA VAL A 174 -25.01 5.18 -19.46
C VAL A 174 -24.41 6.42 -20.09
#